data_AF-A0A357NGK9-F1
#
_entry.id   AF-A0A357NGK9-F1
#
_cell.length_a   1.000
_cell.length_b   1.000
_cell.length_c   1.000
_cell.angle_alpha   90.00
_cell.angle_beta   90.00
_cell.angle_gamma   90.00
#
_symmetry.space_group_name_H-M   'P 1'
#
loop_
_entity.id
_entity.type
_entity.pdbx_description
1 polymer ?
#
loop_
_entity_poly.entity_id
_entity_poly.type
_entity_poly.pdbx_seq_one_letter_code
_entity_poly.pdbx_strand_id
1 'polypeptide(L)'
;MAEMLANPEDKRTKTEKIKAAGLTERTFYRWMKDDRYIAYVNSRVDQFTSAALPGAWNALIRQCNMGNIQAIKLLFEMKRMVPALNDKLDIERQRLEIERQKLAILEAKAG
;
A
#
# COMPACT_ATOMS: atom_id res chain seq x y z
N MET A 1 -21.18 2.14 -1.59
CA MET A 1 -20.63 0.94 -0.89
C MET A 1 -19.11 0.95 -0.85
N ALA A 2 -18.41 1.00 -1.98
CA ALA A 2 -16.93 0.99 -2.04
C ALA A 2 -16.26 2.03 -1.11
N GLU A 3 -16.77 3.26 -1.06
CA GLU A 3 -16.26 4.31 -0.16
C GLU A 3 -16.39 3.96 1.33
N MET A 4 -17.51 3.37 1.74
CA MET A 4 -17.73 2.88 3.12
C MET A 4 -16.81 1.70 3.49
N LEU A 5 -16.36 0.94 2.49
CA LEU A 5 -15.37 -0.13 2.68
C LEU A 5 -13.94 0.43 2.77
N ALA A 6 -13.63 1.46 1.98
CA ALA A 6 -12.31 2.07 1.92
C ALA A 6 -12.02 3.05 3.07
N ASN A 7 -13.06 3.62 3.69
CA ASN A 7 -12.92 4.61 4.75
C ASN A 7 -12.61 3.95 6.12
N PRO A 8 -11.42 4.18 6.71
CA PRO A 8 -11.03 3.61 8.01
C PRO A 8 -11.81 4.20 9.21
N GLU A 9 -12.40 5.38 9.05
CA GLU A 9 -13.22 6.03 10.09
C GLU A 9 -14.64 5.47 10.14
N ASP A 10 -15.07 4.75 9.11
CA ASP A 10 -16.39 4.12 9.09
C ASP A 10 -16.40 2.83 9.93
N LYS A 11 -16.79 2.98 11.19
CA LYS A 11 -16.84 1.89 12.19
C LYS A 11 -18.06 0.96 12.06
N ARG A 12 -18.96 1.20 11.10
CA ARG A 12 -20.11 0.32 10.89
C ARG A 12 -19.68 -1.10 10.56
N THR A 13 -20.46 -2.07 11.03
CA THR A 13 -20.32 -3.48 10.65
C THR A 13 -20.59 -3.68 9.16
N LYS A 14 -20.17 -4.83 8.61
CA LYS A 14 -20.45 -5.18 7.19
C LYS A 14 -21.96 -5.14 6.90
N THR A 15 -22.79 -5.70 7.77
CA THR A 15 -24.25 -5.73 7.62
C THR A 15 -24.85 -4.32 7.62
N GLU A 16 -24.40 -3.43 8.49
CA GLU A 16 -24.84 -2.04 8.50
C GLU A 16 -24.42 -1.28 7.23
N LYS A 17 -23.20 -1.51 6.72
CA LYS A 17 -22.73 -0.91 5.46
C LYS A 17 -23.54 -1.40 4.25
N ILE A 18 -23.86 -2.69 4.21
CA ILE A 18 -24.71 -3.30 3.17
C ILE A 18 -26.10 -2.67 3.18
N LYS A 19 -26.71 -2.56 4.38
CA LYS A 19 -28.01 -1.91 4.56
C LYS A 19 -27.99 -0.43 4.18
N ALA A 20 -26.98 0.31 4.61
CA ALA A 20 -26.81 1.73 4.29
C ALA A 20 -26.57 1.96 2.79
N ALA A 21 -25.99 0.99 2.09
CA ALA A 21 -25.83 1.04 0.63
C ALA A 21 -27.11 0.65 -0.15
N GLY A 22 -28.20 0.28 0.53
CA GLY A 22 -29.42 -0.22 -0.12
C GLY A 22 -29.22 -1.58 -0.81
N LEU A 23 -28.24 -2.37 -0.37
CA LEU A 23 -27.91 -3.66 -0.98
C LEU A 23 -28.46 -4.82 -0.16
N THR A 24 -28.65 -5.96 -0.82
CA THR A 24 -28.79 -7.25 -0.14
C THR A 24 -27.42 -7.88 0.10
N GLU A 25 -27.29 -8.71 1.14
CA GLU A 25 -26.02 -9.43 1.39
C GLU A 25 -25.59 -10.27 0.19
N ARG A 26 -26.54 -10.94 -0.48
CA ARG A 26 -26.28 -11.70 -1.71
C ARG A 26 -25.65 -10.84 -2.80
N THR A 27 -26.16 -9.62 -3.00
CA THR A 27 -25.62 -8.69 -4.01
C THR A 27 -24.22 -8.24 -3.63
N PHE A 28 -24.01 -7.90 -2.36
CA PHE A 28 -22.70 -7.53 -1.83
C PHE A 28 -21.67 -8.64 -2.03
N TYR A 29 -21.96 -9.87 -1.62
CA TYR A 29 -21.01 -10.98 -1.76
C TYR A 29 -20.76 -11.35 -3.22
N ARG A 30 -21.74 -11.15 -4.12
CA ARG A 30 -21.52 -11.29 -5.56
C ARG A 30 -20.54 -10.24 -6.08
N TRP A 31 -20.69 -8.98 -5.67
CA TRP A 31 -19.76 -7.91 -6.05
C TRP A 31 -18.36 -8.12 -5.50
N MET A 32 -18.23 -8.65 -4.28
CA MET A 32 -16.93 -9.00 -3.68
C MET A 32 -16.22 -10.17 -4.38
N LYS A 33 -16.84 -10.80 -5.38
CA LYS A 33 -16.22 -11.82 -6.25
C LYS A 33 -15.97 -11.31 -7.68
N ASP A 34 -16.37 -10.07 -7.98
CA ASP A 34 -16.15 -9.46 -9.29
C ASP A 34 -14.86 -8.64 -9.23
N ASP A 35 -13.84 -9.08 -9.99
CA ASP A 35 -12.52 -8.45 -10.02
C ASP A 35 -12.58 -6.95 -10.36
N ARG A 36 -13.55 -6.53 -11.17
CA ARG A 36 -13.72 -5.12 -11.54
C ARG A 36 -14.14 -4.29 -10.34
N TYR A 37 -15.03 -4.84 -9.51
CA TYR A 37 -15.47 -4.16 -8.29
C TYR A 37 -14.36 -4.15 -7.23
N ILE A 38 -13.61 -5.24 -7.09
CA ILE A 38 -12.44 -5.30 -6.20
C ILE A 38 -11.40 -4.24 -6.61
N ALA A 39 -11.05 -4.17 -7.89
CA ALA A 39 -10.13 -3.17 -8.41
C ALA A 39 -10.62 -1.74 -8.13
N TYR A 40 -11.92 -1.50 -8.28
CA TYR A 40 -12.51 -0.20 -7.95
C TYR A 40 -12.39 0.13 -6.46
N VAL A 41 -12.71 -0.80 -5.56
CA VAL A 41 -12.53 -0.60 -4.11
C VAL A 41 -11.07 -0.29 -3.78
N ASN A 42 -10.12 -1.03 -4.36
CA ASN A 42 -8.69 -0.80 -4.14
C ASN A 42 -8.26 0.60 -4.60
N SER A 43 -8.72 1.06 -5.77
CA SER A 43 -8.43 2.43 -6.21
C SER A 43 -8.95 3.52 -5.25
N ARG A 44 -10.04 3.24 -4.52
CA ARG A 44 -10.55 4.15 -3.48
C ARG A 44 -9.68 4.09 -2.22
N VAL A 45 -9.22 2.90 -1.83
CA VAL A 45 -8.24 2.76 -0.74
C VAL A 45 -6.99 3.56 -1.05
N ASP A 46 -6.46 3.49 -2.27
CA ASP A 46 -5.29 4.25 -2.71
C ASP A 46 -5.50 5.77 -2.61
N GLN A 47 -6.70 6.26 -2.92
CA GLN A 47 -7.04 7.68 -2.75
C GLN A 47 -7.02 8.09 -1.27
N PHE A 48 -7.60 7.27 -0.38
CA PHE A 48 -7.61 7.54 1.05
C PHE A 48 -6.21 7.46 1.66
N THR A 49 -5.40 6.47 1.29
CA THR A 49 -4.02 6.35 1.78
C THR A 49 -3.16 7.50 1.28
N SER A 50 -3.31 7.90 0.01
CA SER A 50 -2.61 9.07 -0.54
C SER A 50 -2.98 10.36 0.19
N ALA A 51 -4.27 10.55 0.52
CA ALA A 51 -4.74 11.69 1.29
C ALA A 51 -4.26 11.66 2.76
N ALA A 52 -3.99 10.48 3.31
CA ALA A 52 -3.48 10.30 4.67
C ALA A 52 -1.96 10.50 4.78
N LEU A 53 -1.21 10.44 3.66
CA LEU A 53 0.26 10.59 3.65
C LEU A 53 0.77 11.87 4.33
N PRO A 54 0.21 13.07 4.06
CA PRO A 54 0.63 14.29 4.76
C PRO A 54 0.42 14.21 6.28
N GLY A 55 -0.67 13.57 6.72
CA GLY A 55 -0.97 13.35 8.13
C GLY A 55 0.04 12.40 8.79
N ALA A 56 0.35 11.29 8.13
CA ALA A 56 1.37 10.34 8.59
C ALA A 56 2.76 11.00 8.68
N TRP A 57 3.11 11.84 7.69
CA TRP A 57 4.35 12.62 7.70
C TRP A 57 4.40 13.57 8.91
N ASN A 58 3.35 14.35 9.15
CA ASN A 58 3.29 15.26 10.30
C ASN A 58 3.39 14.52 11.64
N ALA A 59 2.73 13.36 11.77
CA ALA A 59 2.83 12.52 12.94
C ALA A 59 4.26 11.99 13.16
N LEU A 60 4.94 11.55 12.10
CA LEU A 60 6.32 11.10 12.15
C LEU A 60 7.27 12.22 12.61
N ILE A 61 7.15 13.42 12.04
CA ILE A 61 7.97 14.58 12.44
C ILE A 61 7.72 14.95 13.90
N ARG A 62 6.47 14.93 14.36
CA ARG A 62 6.13 15.18 15.77
C ARG A 62 6.82 14.17 16.70
N GLN A 63 6.82 12.89 16.35
CA GLN A 63 7.51 11.85 17.11
C GLN A 63 9.03 12.05 17.12
N CYS A 64 9.62 12.48 15.99
CA CYS A 64 11.05 12.82 15.93
C CYS A 64 11.38 13.97 16.87
N ASN A 65 10.58 15.04 16.89
CA ASN A 65 10.76 16.19 17.78
C ASN A 65 10.62 15.83 19.27
N MET A 66 9.86 14.77 19.58
CA MET A 66 9.74 14.23 20.95
C MET A 66 10.90 13.30 21.33
N GLY A 67 11.89 13.10 20.46
CA GLY A 67 13.04 12.23 20.73
C GLY A 67 12.75 10.74 20.57
N ASN A 68 11.67 10.35 19.89
CA ASN A 68 11.38 8.95 19.60
C ASN A 68 12.44 8.38 18.64
N ILE A 69 13.33 7.54 19.16
CA ILE A 69 14.49 7.00 18.42
C ILE A 69 14.04 6.18 17.19
N GLN A 70 12.94 5.43 17.31
CA GLN A 70 12.42 4.60 16.23
C GLN A 70 11.88 5.46 15.09
N ALA A 71 11.18 6.56 15.40
CA ALA A 71 10.72 7.53 14.41
C ALA A 71 11.91 8.21 13.69
N ILE A 72 12.96 8.58 14.44
CA ILE A 72 14.17 9.20 13.89
C ILE A 72 14.92 8.23 12.95
N LYS A 73 15.06 6.95 13.36
CA LYS A 73 15.65 5.91 12.50
C LYS A 73 14.87 5.75 11.20
N LEU A 74 13.53 5.63 11.29
CA LEU A 74 12.65 5.54 10.12
C LEU A 74 12.81 6.75 9.20
N LEU A 75 12.91 7.97 9.73
CA LEU A 75 13.13 9.17 8.94
C LEU A 75 14.47 9.12 8.18
N PHE A 76 15.55 8.69 8.83
CA PHE A 76 16.86 8.55 8.18
C PHE A 76 16.89 7.42 7.16
N GLU A 77 16.20 6.32 7.41
CA GLU A 77 15.99 5.24 6.43
C GLU A 77 15.28 5.74 5.18
N MET A 78 14.17 6.46 5.35
CA MET A 78 13.41 7.06 4.24
C MET A 78 14.25 8.07 3.44
N LYS A 79 15.13 8.82 4.12
CA LYS A 79 16.06 9.77 3.47
C LYS A 79 17.35 9.12 2.96
N ARG A 80 17.50 7.80 3.10
CA ARG A 80 18.72 7.05 2.72
C ARG A 80 19.98 7.56 3.40
N MET A 81 19.85 8.15 4.58
CA MET A 81 20.96 8.67 5.37
C MET A 81 21.67 7.59 6.18
N VAL A 82 21.23 6.33 6.09
CA VAL A 82 21.84 5.15 6.75
C VAL A 82 22.45 4.23 5.69
N PRO A 83 23.76 4.30 5.41
CA PRO A 83 24.43 3.49 4.38
C PRO A 83 24.17 1.98 4.54
N ALA A 84 24.27 1.45 5.75
CA ALA A 84 24.11 0.03 6.04
C ALA A 84 22.71 -0.55 5.68
N LEU A 85 21.69 0.30 5.53
CA LEU A 85 20.34 -0.10 5.10
C LEU A 85 20.15 0.09 3.59
N ASN A 86 20.88 1.02 2.97
CA ASN A 86 20.92 1.17 1.52
C ASN A 86 21.58 -0.04 0.85
N ASP A 87 22.64 -0.58 1.47
CA ASP A 87 23.42 -1.70 0.92
C ASP A 87 22.54 -2.93 0.62
N LYS A 88 21.60 -3.28 1.51
CA LYS A 88 20.68 -4.41 1.28
C LYS A 88 19.75 -4.16 0.09
N LEU A 89 19.23 -2.95 -0.03
CA LEU A 89 18.31 -2.58 -1.11
C LEU A 89 19.02 -2.56 -2.47
N ASP A 90 20.27 -2.09 -2.49
CA ASP A 90 21.10 -2.06 -3.69
C ASP A 90 21.53 -3.47 -4.12
N ILE A 91 21.83 -4.37 -3.18
CA ILE A 91 22.08 -5.79 -3.46
C ILE A 91 20.86 -6.45 -4.11
N GLU A 92 19.66 -6.21 -3.57
CA GLU A 92 18.43 -6.80 -4.11
C GLU A 92 18.10 -6.27 -5.52
N ARG A 93 18.36 -4.98 -5.76
CA ARG A 93 18.24 -4.37 -7.09
C ARG A 93 19.22 -4.98 -8.08
N GLN A 94 20.49 -5.11 -7.70
CA GLN A 94 21.51 -5.74 -8.54
C GLN A 94 21.13 -7.19 -8.90
N ARG A 95 20.59 -7.94 -7.92
CA ARG A 95 20.10 -9.29 -8.16
C ARG A 95 18.98 -9.33 -9.20
N LEU A 96 17.97 -8.46 -9.06
CA LEU A 96 16.84 -8.37 -10.00
C LEU A 96 17.30 -7.96 -11.41
N GLU A 97 18.28 -7.06 -11.50
CA GLU A 97 18.89 -6.64 -12.76
C GLU A 97 19.57 -7.82 -13.46
N ILE A 98 20.35 -8.61 -12.71
CA ILE A 98 21.02 -9.83 -13.20
C ILE A 98 19.98 -10.86 -13.66
N GLU A 99 18.89 -11.05 -12.90
CA GLU A 99 17.80 -11.97 -13.25
C GLU A 99 17.14 -11.57 -14.58
N ARG A 100 16.85 -10.27 -14.76
CA ARG A 100 16.28 -9.72 -16.00
C ARG A 100 17.22 -9.90 -17.19
N GLN A 101 18.51 -9.62 -17.00
CA GLN A 101 19.50 -9.82 -18.06
C GLN A 101 19.61 -11.29 -18.47
N LYS A 102 19.59 -12.21 -17.50
CA LYS A 102 19.58 -13.66 -17.78
C LYS A 102 18.35 -14.08 -18.59
N LEU A 103 17.17 -13.61 -18.21
CA LEU A 103 15.93 -13.89 -18.94
C LEU A 103 15.98 -13.36 -20.38
N ALA A 104 16.42 -12.12 -20.57
CA ALA A 104 16.56 -11.53 -21.91
C ALA A 104 17.54 -12.31 -22.81
N ILE A 105 18.66 -12.80 -22.25
CA ILE A 105 19.61 -13.65 -22.98
C ILE A 105 18.98 -15.00 -23.35
N LEU A 106 18.14 -15.56 -22.49
CA LEU A 106 17.49 -16.85 -22.70
C LEU A 106 16.41 -16.76 -23.78
N GLU A 107 15.62 -15.68 -23.77
CA GLU A 107 14.65 -15.34 -24.82
C GLU A 107 15.34 -15.10 -26.17
N ALA A 108 16.45 -14.37 -26.19
CA ALA A 108 17.21 -14.10 -27.42
C ALA A 108 17.91 -15.34 -28.01
N LYS A 109 18.14 -16.39 -27.21
CA LYS A 109 18.70 -17.68 -27.66
C LYS A 109 17.63 -18.68 -28.09
N ALA A 110 16.37 -18.46 -27.74
CA ALA A 110 15.25 -19.34 -28.03
C ALA A 110 14.48 -18.95 -29.32
N GLY A 111 14.75 -17.76 -29.88
CA GLY A 111 14.31 -17.33 -31.21
C GLY A 111 15.38 -17.52 -32.26
#